data_AF-A0A7C7KL84-F1
#
_entry.id   AF-A0A7C7KL84-F1
#
_cell.length_a   1.000
_cell.length_b   1.000
_cell.length_c   1.000
_cell.angle_alpha   90.00
_cell.angle_beta   90.00
_cell.angle_gamma   90.00
#
_symmetry.space_group_name_H-M   'P 1'
#
loop_
_entity.id
_entity.type
_entity.pdbx_description
1 polymer ?
#
loop_
_entity_poly.entity_id
_entity_poly.type
_entity_poly.pdbx_seq_one_letter_code
_entity_poly.pdbx_strand_id
1 'polypeptide(L)'
;MDLMRVGDLMAMVNAGLNATSALALFAGYRFIRQRSLHAHRRAMVIAVTTSAIFLVFYLTRVALTGTHDFAGEGFAKVVYLSILFSHMGLAVVVIPLVLRLLYLVRRRRFSAHSKLARWTFPIWAYVSVTGIVVYLLLYQVYGYS
;
A
#
# COMPACT_ATOMS: atom_id res chain seq x y z
N MET A 1 10.33 -27.61 0.48
CA MET A 1 9.19 -26.68 0.39
C MET A 1 9.49 -25.79 -0.81
N ASP A 2 8.70 -25.88 -1.88
CA ASP A 2 8.96 -25.12 -3.12
C ASP A 2 8.98 -23.62 -2.84
N LEU A 3 10.11 -22.96 -3.12
CA LEU A 3 10.29 -21.51 -2.97
C LEU A 3 9.20 -20.72 -3.72
N MET A 4 8.73 -21.25 -4.85
CA MET A 4 7.61 -20.68 -5.61
C MET A 4 6.29 -20.66 -4.82
N ARG A 5 5.91 -21.77 -4.17
CA ARG A 5 4.68 -21.83 -3.36
C ARG A 5 4.72 -20.88 -2.17
N VAL A 6 5.90 -20.70 -1.57
CA VAL A 6 6.10 -19.72 -0.49
C VAL A 6 5.96 -18.28 -1.02
N GLY A 7 6.50 -18.01 -2.21
CA GLY A 7 6.36 -16.73 -2.91
C GLY A 7 4.91 -16.36 -3.20
N ASP A 8 4.13 -17.29 -3.75
CA ASP A 8 2.71 -17.07 -4.08
C ASP A 8 1.86 -16.82 -2.82
N LEU A 9 2.09 -17.59 -1.75
CA LEU A 9 1.42 -17.38 -0.48
C LEU A 9 1.74 -16.00 0.10
N MET A 10 3.01 -15.58 0.05
CA MET A 10 3.43 -14.25 0.49
C MET A 10 2.82 -13.14 -0.38
N ALA A 11 2.69 -13.35 -1.69
CA ALA A 11 2.03 -12.40 -2.58
C ALA A 11 0.54 -12.24 -2.24
N MET A 12 -0.17 -13.34 -1.95
CA MET A 12 -1.56 -13.32 -1.52
C MET A 12 -1.73 -12.60 -0.16
N VAL A 13 -0.86 -12.90 0.80
CA VAL A 13 -0.84 -12.21 2.11
C VAL A 13 -0.58 -10.71 1.93
N ASN A 14 0.37 -10.33 1.08
CA ASN A 14 0.63 -8.93 0.75
C ASN A 14 -0.59 -8.25 0.13
N ALA A 15 -1.25 -8.87 -0.84
CA ALA A 15 -2.47 -8.32 -1.43
C ALA A 15 -3.56 -8.10 -0.37
N GLY A 16 -3.77 -9.07 0.52
CA GLY A 16 -4.73 -8.97 1.62
C GLY A 16 -4.39 -7.86 2.63
N LEU A 17 -3.13 -7.73 3.01
CA LEU A 17 -2.64 -6.66 3.90
C LEU A 17 -2.83 -5.28 3.27
N ASN A 18 -2.48 -5.12 1.99
CA ASN A 18 -2.67 -3.86 1.28
C ASN A 18 -4.15 -3.51 1.10
N ALA A 19 -5.01 -4.50 0.81
CA ALA A 19 -6.46 -4.31 0.76
C ALA A 19 -7.03 -3.89 2.13
N THR A 20 -6.56 -4.51 3.21
CA THR A 20 -6.96 -4.13 4.58
C THR A 20 -6.53 -2.71 4.90
N SER A 21 -5.30 -2.33 4.52
CA SER A 21 -4.81 -0.96 4.66
C SER A 21 -5.67 0.03 3.86
N ALA A 22 -6.00 -0.28 2.61
CA ALA A 22 -6.84 0.55 1.75
C ALA A 22 -8.21 0.79 2.41
N LEU A 23 -8.89 -0.27 2.83
CA LEU A 23 -10.19 -0.19 3.49
C LEU A 23 -10.12 0.64 4.77
N ALA A 24 -9.11 0.42 5.61
CA ALA A 24 -8.88 1.18 6.83
C ALA A 24 -8.60 2.67 6.52
N LEU A 25 -7.86 2.97 5.46
CA LEU A 25 -7.56 4.34 5.03
C LEU A 25 -8.85 5.08 4.61
N PHE A 26 -9.66 4.47 3.75
CA PHE A 26 -10.94 5.06 3.32
C PHE A 26 -11.95 5.17 4.47
N ALA A 27 -12.03 4.15 5.34
CA ALA A 27 -12.85 4.21 6.54
C ALA A 27 -12.40 5.35 7.48
N GLY A 28 -11.09 5.51 7.68
CA GLY A 28 -10.51 6.59 8.46
C GLY A 28 -10.83 7.98 7.88
N TYR A 29 -10.83 8.12 6.56
CA TYR A 29 -11.27 9.34 5.88
C TYR A 29 -12.76 9.63 6.13
N ARG A 30 -13.62 8.61 6.04
CA ARG A 30 -15.04 8.75 6.36
C ARG A 30 -15.25 9.16 7.83
N PHE A 31 -14.54 8.55 8.77
CA PHE A 31 -14.67 8.86 10.20
C PHE A 31 -14.23 10.29 10.54
N ILE A 32 -13.16 10.82 9.93
CA ILE A 32 -12.75 12.20 10.18
C ILE A 32 -13.77 13.21 9.62
N ARG A 33 -14.40 12.90 8.47
CA ARG A 33 -15.50 13.71 7.92
C ARG A 33 -16.72 13.73 8.85
N GLN A 34 -16.97 12.64 9.56
CA GLN A 34 -18.01 12.51 10.59
C GLN A 34 -17.59 13.08 11.96
N ARG A 35 -16.39 13.69 12.06
CA ARG A 35 -15.79 14.19 13.31
C ARG A 35 -15.59 13.11 14.39
N SER A 36 -15.62 11.83 14.02
CA SER A 36 -15.37 10.71 14.94
C SER A 36 -13.87 10.44 15.07
N LEU A 37 -13.22 11.18 15.98
CA LEU A 37 -11.76 11.12 16.16
C LEU A 37 -11.27 9.75 16.67
N HIS A 38 -12.03 9.11 17.55
CA HIS A 38 -11.66 7.81 18.10
C HIS A 38 -11.69 6.71 17.01
N ALA A 39 -12.74 6.68 16.19
CA ALA A 39 -12.84 5.74 15.09
C ALA A 39 -11.80 6.02 13.99
N HIS A 40 -11.56 7.29 13.66
CA HIS A 40 -10.48 7.69 12.75
C HIS A 40 -9.12 7.18 13.24
N ARG A 41 -8.79 7.39 14.52
CA ARG A 41 -7.51 6.93 15.09
C ARG A 41 -7.35 5.42 15.00
N ARG A 42 -8.39 4.65 15.34
CA ARG A 42 -8.36 3.18 15.23
C ARG A 42 -8.12 2.73 13.79
N ALA A 43 -8.83 3.34 12.83
CA ALA A 43 -8.66 3.05 11.42
C ALA A 43 -7.24 3.39 10.91
N MET A 44 -6.68 4.53 11.31
CA MET A 44 -5.31 4.90 10.93
C MET A 44 -4.25 3.98 11.54
N VAL A 45 -4.44 3.51 12.78
CA VAL A 45 -3.53 2.51 13.38
C VAL A 45 -3.58 1.21 12.58
N ILE A 46 -4.77 0.73 12.21
CA ILE A 46 -4.91 -0.47 11.37
C ILE A 46 -4.20 -0.28 10.02
N ALA A 47 -4.42 0.85 9.35
CA ALA A 47 -3.80 1.15 8.06
C ALA A 47 -2.26 1.19 8.15
N VAL A 48 -1.71 1.88 9.15
CA VAL A 48 -0.24 1.95 9.36
C VAL A 48 0.33 0.58 9.67
N THR A 49 -0.28 -0.17 10.60
CA THR A 49 0.23 -1.48 11.01
C THR A 49 0.20 -2.48 9.85
N THR A 50 -0.92 -2.54 9.13
CA THR A 50 -1.03 -3.45 7.97
C THR A 50 -0.10 -3.05 6.82
N SER A 51 0.10 -1.75 6.57
CA SER A 51 1.10 -1.25 5.62
C SER A 51 2.54 -1.60 6.02
N ALA A 52 2.87 -1.52 7.31
CA ALA A 52 4.19 -1.88 7.81
C ALA A 52 4.46 -3.38 7.66
N ILE A 53 3.48 -4.22 8.02
CA ILE A 53 3.57 -5.68 7.83
C ILE A 53 3.66 -6.01 6.34
N PHE A 54 2.86 -5.37 5.48
CA PHE A 54 2.95 -5.51 4.03
C PHE A 54 4.36 -5.25 3.51
N LEU A 55 5.01 -4.17 3.95
CA LEU A 55 6.36 -3.84 3.50
C LEU A 55 7.37 -4.93 3.90
N VAL A 56 7.28 -5.45 5.13
CA VAL A 56 8.15 -6.53 5.61
C VAL A 56 7.96 -7.79 4.76
N PHE A 57 6.72 -8.22 4.54
CA PHE A 57 6.42 -9.39 3.72
C PHE A 57 6.81 -9.19 2.25
N TYR A 58 6.59 -8.01 1.67
CA TYR A 58 6.99 -7.68 0.31
C TYR A 58 8.51 -7.77 0.12
N LEU A 59 9.28 -7.12 0.99
CA LEU A 59 10.75 -7.16 0.93
C LEU A 59 11.29 -8.57 1.17
N THR A 60 10.66 -9.33 2.08
CA THR A 60 11.02 -10.73 2.31
C THR A 60 10.76 -11.58 1.08
N ARG A 61 9.60 -11.42 0.42
CA ARG A 61 9.29 -12.12 -0.83
C ARG A 61 10.31 -11.78 -1.93
N VAL A 62 10.59 -10.49 -2.14
CA VAL A 62 11.60 -10.03 -3.12
C VAL A 62 12.97 -10.64 -2.83
N ALA A 63 13.38 -10.71 -1.56
CA ALA A 63 14.66 -11.29 -1.17
C ALA A 63 14.74 -12.80 -1.42
N LEU A 64 13.61 -13.52 -1.33
CA LEU A 64 13.56 -14.97 -1.49
C LEU A 64 13.33 -15.42 -2.94
N THR A 65 12.45 -14.75 -3.68
CA THR A 65 11.99 -15.17 -5.02
C THR A 65 12.46 -14.24 -6.14
N GLY A 66 13.12 -13.14 -5.81
CA GLY A 66 13.52 -12.13 -6.78
C GLY A 66 12.34 -11.32 -7.32
N THR A 67 12.57 -10.71 -8.48
CA THR A 67 11.55 -10.00 -9.26
C THR A 67 10.90 -10.93 -10.26
N HIS A 68 9.58 -10.82 -10.42
CA HIS A 68 8.83 -11.58 -11.42
C HIS A 68 8.69 -10.75 -12.70
N ASP A 69 8.92 -11.38 -13.85
CA ASP A 69 8.72 -10.74 -15.13
C ASP A 69 7.24 -10.79 -15.52
N PHE A 70 6.70 -9.64 -15.90
CA PHE A 70 5.32 -9.55 -16.35
C PHE A 70 5.19 -10.21 -17.73
N ALA A 71 4.38 -11.26 -17.82
CA ALA A 71 4.21 -12.08 -19.03
C ALA A 71 3.38 -11.39 -20.14
N GLY A 72 2.70 -10.28 -19.84
CA GLY A 72 1.92 -9.55 -20.84
C GLY A 72 2.81 -8.80 -21.85
N GLU A 73 2.33 -8.70 -23.09
CA GLU A 73 3.04 -8.05 -24.21
C GLU A 73 2.38 -6.75 -24.67
N GLY A 74 3.09 -5.97 -25.49
CA GLY A 74 2.58 -4.77 -26.15
C GLY A 74 2.03 -3.71 -25.20
N PHE A 75 0.80 -3.24 -25.47
CA PHE A 75 0.16 -2.18 -24.69
C PHE A 75 -0.06 -2.55 -23.21
N ALA A 76 -0.36 -3.82 -22.92
CA ALA A 76 -0.57 -4.29 -21.55
C ALA A 76 0.70 -4.14 -20.68
N LYS A 77 1.88 -4.44 -21.26
CA LYS A 77 3.17 -4.27 -20.58
C LYS A 77 3.46 -2.82 -20.26
N VAL A 78 3.20 -1.91 -21.20
CA VAL A 78 3.40 -0.47 -21.01
C VAL A 78 2.52 0.05 -19.88
N VAL A 79 1.24 -0.32 -19.86
CA VAL A 79 0.31 0.06 -18.79
C VAL A 79 0.78 -0.49 -17.44
N TYR A 80 1.12 -1.78 -17.38
CA TYR A 80 1.59 -2.42 -16.14
C TYR A 80 2.85 -1.75 -15.59
N LEU A 81 3.88 -1.56 -16.42
CA LEU A 81 5.14 -0.96 -15.99
C LEU A 81 4.97 0.51 -15.59
N SER A 82 4.08 1.26 -16.27
CA SER A 82 3.77 2.63 -15.89
C SER A 82 3.11 2.72 -14.52
N ILE A 83 2.15 1.83 -14.24
CA ILE A 83 1.49 1.73 -12.93
C ILE A 83 2.49 1.26 -11.86
N LEU A 84 3.30 0.23 -12.16
CA LEU A 84 4.27 -0.31 -11.22
C LEU A 84 5.32 0.73 -10.83
N PHE A 85 5.88 1.45 -11.82
CA PHE A 85 6.87 2.48 -11.60
C PHE A 85 6.33 3.62 -10.74
N SER A 86 5.16 4.15 -11.10
CA SER A 86 4.50 5.23 -10.33
C SER A 86 4.09 4.77 -8.93
N HIS A 87 3.56 3.55 -8.79
CA HIS A 87 3.24 2.94 -7.50
C HIS A 87 4.47 2.85 -6.60
N MET A 88 5.58 2.28 -7.08
CA MET A 88 6.80 2.11 -6.29
C MET A 88 7.40 3.46 -5.88
N GLY A 89 7.49 4.42 -6.82
CA GLY A 89 8.00 5.76 -6.55
C GLY A 89 7.17 6.47 -5.47
N LEU A 90 5.84 6.45 -5.60
CA LEU A 90 4.95 7.06 -4.62
C LEU A 90 4.94 6.29 -3.29
N ALA A 91 5.09 4.97 -3.29
CA ALA A 91 5.19 4.17 -2.06
C ALA A 91 6.39 4.60 -1.20
N VAL A 92 7.55 4.84 -1.84
CA VAL A 92 8.74 5.37 -1.15
C VAL A 92 8.46 6.75 -0.54
N VAL A 93 7.75 7.62 -1.25
CA VAL A 93 7.37 8.96 -0.76
C VAL A 93 6.35 8.89 0.39
N VAL A 94 5.44 7.92 0.39
CA VAL A 94 4.43 7.75 1.46
C VAL A 94 5.07 7.45 2.81
N ILE A 95 6.16 6.69 2.85
CA ILE A 95 6.83 6.30 4.11
C ILE A 95 7.20 7.53 4.97
N PRO A 96 8.03 8.50 4.51
CA PRO A 96 8.37 9.67 5.31
C PRO A 96 7.16 10.56 5.62
N LEU A 97 6.16 10.62 4.72
CA LEU A 97 4.93 11.37 4.97
C LEU A 97 4.12 10.78 6.13
N VAL A 98 3.93 9.46 6.16
CA VAL A 98 3.23 8.76 7.25
C VAL A 98 4.00 8.90 8.56
N LEU A 99 5.32 8.73 8.55
CA LEU A 99 6.16 8.95 9.73
C LEU A 99 6.01 10.40 10.26
N ARG A 100 5.96 11.39 9.37
CA ARG A 100 5.73 12.78 9.75
C ARG A 100 4.33 13.00 10.34
N LEU A 101 3.29 12.36 9.80
CA LEU A 101 1.93 12.43 10.37
C LEU A 101 1.87 11.86 11.79
N LEU A 102 2.53 10.72 12.04
CA LEU A 102 2.66 10.10 13.35
C LEU A 102 3.43 10.99 14.33
N TYR A 103 4.54 11.59 13.87
CA TYR A 103 5.28 12.57 14.68
C TYR A 103 4.40 13.76 15.07
N LEU A 104 3.66 14.35 14.12
CA LEU A 104 2.79 15.49 14.38
C LEU A 104 1.67 15.15 15.38
N VAL A 105 1.08 13.96 15.29
CA VAL A 105 0.07 13.51 16.25
C VAL A 105 0.67 13.33 17.65
N ARG A 106 1.88 12.76 17.74
CA ARG A 106 2.62 12.60 19.02
C ARG A 106 2.95 13.93 19.67
N ARG A 107 3.26 14.96 18.88
CA ARG A 107 3.51 16.33 19.34
C ARG A 107 2.23 17.16 19.52
N ARG A 108 1.05 16.56 19.39
CA ARG A 108 -0.27 17.23 19.47
C ARG A 108 -0.42 18.42 18.51
N ARG A 109 0.29 18.41 17.37
CA ARG A 109 0.26 19.47 16.35
C ARG A 109 -0.81 19.18 15.28
N PHE A 110 -2.08 19.21 15.68
CA PHE A 110 -3.20 18.77 14.83
C PHE A 110 -3.43 19.65 13.59
N SER A 111 -3.20 20.96 13.68
CA SER A 111 -3.32 21.86 12.51
C SER A 111 -2.32 21.49 11.41
N ALA A 112 -1.05 21.28 11.77
CA ALA A 112 -0.02 20.82 10.83
C ALA A 112 -0.30 19.40 10.32
N HIS A 113 -0.78 18.50 11.19
CA HIS A 113 -1.20 17.15 10.80
C HIS A 113 -2.29 17.21 9.72
N SER A 114 -3.35 18.01 9.92
CA SER A 114 -4.44 18.13 8.94
C SER A 114 -3.97 18.68 7.60
N LYS A 115 -3.10 19.70 7.61
CA LYS A 115 -2.52 20.27 6.37
C LYS A 115 -1.73 19.23 5.58
N LEU A 116 -0.88 18.45 6.25
CA LEU A 116 -0.10 17.41 5.62
C LEU A 116 -0.98 16.24 5.14
N ALA A 117 -1.94 15.82 5.96
CA ALA A 117 -2.82 14.69 5.66
C ALA A 117 -3.66 14.90 4.39
N ARG A 118 -4.00 16.15 4.04
CA ARG A 118 -4.70 16.47 2.78
C ARG A 118 -3.92 16.07 1.53
N TRP A 119 -2.60 16.11 1.60
CA TRP A 119 -1.70 15.68 0.51
C TRP A 119 -1.30 14.21 0.65
N THR A 120 -1.04 13.75 1.88
CA THR A 120 -0.66 12.35 2.11
C THR A 120 -1.80 11.38 1.78
N PHE A 121 -3.06 11.74 2.08
CA PHE A 121 -4.21 10.87 1.84
C PHE A 121 -4.36 10.45 0.37
N PRO A 122 -4.43 11.34 -0.63
CA PRO A 122 -4.58 10.92 -2.02
C PRO A 122 -3.40 10.10 -2.52
N ILE A 123 -2.17 10.42 -2.11
CA ILE A 123 -0.98 9.65 -2.48
C ILE A 123 -1.06 8.25 -1.88
N TRP A 124 -1.38 8.13 -0.60
CA TRP A 124 -1.50 6.84 0.07
C TRP A 124 -2.65 6.01 -0.50
N ALA A 125 -3.79 6.64 -0.78
CA ALA A 125 -4.92 5.97 -1.44
C ALA A 125 -4.53 5.46 -2.84
N TYR A 126 -3.82 6.27 -3.63
CA TYR A 126 -3.32 5.86 -4.95
C TYR A 126 -2.43 4.63 -4.83
N VAL A 127 -1.43 4.66 -3.94
CA VAL A 127 -0.51 3.53 -3.73
C VAL A 127 -1.29 2.28 -3.27
N SER A 128 -2.21 2.41 -2.31
CA SER A 128 -2.99 1.27 -1.84
C SER A 128 -3.88 0.66 -2.93
N VAL A 129 -4.54 1.46 -3.77
CA VAL A 129 -5.38 0.94 -4.86
C VAL A 129 -4.52 0.31 -5.96
N THR A 130 -3.46 0.99 -6.40
CA THR A 130 -2.58 0.49 -7.45
C THR A 130 -1.84 -0.79 -7.04
N GLY A 131 -1.53 -0.97 -5.75
CA GLY A 131 -0.94 -2.22 -5.26
C GLY A 131 -1.86 -3.44 -5.45
N ILE A 132 -3.18 -3.26 -5.31
CA ILE A 132 -4.16 -4.31 -5.61
C ILE A 132 -4.21 -4.57 -7.11
N VAL A 133 -4.22 -3.51 -7.93
CA VAL A 133 -4.23 -3.63 -9.40
C VAL A 133 -2.99 -4.38 -9.91
N VAL A 134 -1.80 -4.02 -9.43
CA VAL A 134 -0.54 -4.71 -9.79
C VAL A 134 -0.61 -6.20 -9.43
N TYR A 135 -1.12 -6.54 -8.25
CA TYR A 135 -1.31 -7.94 -7.86
C TYR A 135 -2.27 -8.68 -8.80
N LEU A 136 -3.43 -8.10 -9.10
CA LEU A 136 -4.41 -8.71 -9.99
C LEU A 136 -3.85 -8.92 -11.40
N LEU A 137 -3.19 -7.91 -11.96
CA LEU A 137 -2.59 -8.00 -13.29
C LEU A 137 -1.53 -9.09 -13.36
N LEU A 138 -0.64 -9.16 -12.36
CA LEU A 138 0.49 -10.08 -12.35
C LEU A 138 0.08 -11.52 -11.99
N TYR A 139 -0.79 -11.73 -11.00
CA TYR A 139 -1.07 -13.06 -10.46
C TYR A 139 -2.40 -13.68 -10.93
N GLN A 140 -3.34 -12.89 -11.45
CA GLN A 140 -4.68 -13.38 -11.80
C GLN A 140 -5.04 -13.20 -13.29
N VAL A 141 -4.53 -12.15 -13.94
CA VAL A 141 -4.90 -11.84 -15.33
C VAL A 141 -3.88 -12.36 -16.34
N TYR A 142 -2.61 -11.97 -16.21
CA TYR A 142 -1.58 -12.29 -17.20
C TYR A 142 -0.64 -13.41 -16.76
N GLY A 143 -0.46 -13.59 -15.45
CA GLY A 143 0.57 -14.46 -14.91
C GLY A 143 1.96 -13.80 -14.97
N TYR A 144 2.93 -14.52 -14.45
CA TYR A 144 4.35 -14.15 -14.49
C TYR A 144 5.17 -15.34 -14.98
N SER A 145 6.26 -15.04 -15.68
CA SER A 145 7.25 -16.02 -16.14
C SER A 145 8.49 -16.02 -15.25
#